data_AF-A0A0Q5W7A6-F1
#
_entry.id   AF-A0A0Q5W7A6-F1
#
_cell.length_a   1.000
_cell.length_b   1.000
_cell.length_c   1.000
_cell.angle_alpha   90.00
_cell.angle_beta   90.00
_cell.angle_gamma   90.00
#
_symmetry.space_group_name_H-M   'P 1'
#
loop_
_entity.id
_entity.type
_entity.pdbx_description
1 polymer ?
#
loop_
_entity_poly.entity_id
_entity_poly.type
_entity_poly.pdbx_seq_one_letter_code
_entity_poly.pdbx_strand_id
1 'polypeptide(L)'
;MSTGYFKDIQKIRFEGPDSTNPLAFRHYDPNEVVMGKRMEEHLRFAVAYWHTFVWPGGDPFGGQTFERPWFEDSMKAAKLKADVAFEFFDLLGVPYYCFHDADVRPEGKTFAENTRNLNEIVDYFAGKQQETGVKLLWGTANLFSHRRYMSGAATNPDPDVFAFAAATVKTCMDATVKLGGENYVLWGGREGYETLLNTNLKQELDQLGRFVNMVVEYKHKIGFKGAILIEPKPQEPTKHQYDYDVATVYGFLKSYGLENEVKLNIEQGHAILAGHSFEHELSLANALGLFGSIDMNRNDYQSGWDTDQFPNNVPEMALAYYQVLAGGGFTTGGTNFDAKLRRQSLDAEDLLIGHIGGMDCCARGLKAAAKMIEDKALSGPLDERYAGWSTEEGRKRLTSMSLEDLAAHVEATDLNPTPRSGRQEYLENVVNRYV
;
A
#
# COMPACT_ATOMS: atom_id res chain seq x y z
N MET A 1 23.23 -15.17 -8.91
CA MET A 1 23.53 -16.60 -9.18
C MET A 1 22.23 -17.36 -9.12
N SER A 2 21.97 -18.29 -10.05
CA SER A 2 20.72 -19.04 -10.03
C SER A 2 20.68 -20.02 -8.86
N THR A 3 19.52 -20.10 -8.20
CA THR A 3 19.25 -21.07 -7.14
C THR A 3 18.76 -22.42 -7.69
N GLY A 4 18.46 -22.48 -8.98
CA GLY A 4 17.80 -23.62 -9.64
C GLY A 4 16.30 -23.72 -9.38
N TYR A 5 15.73 -22.86 -8.53
CA TYR A 5 14.31 -22.90 -8.18
C TYR A 5 13.39 -22.52 -9.36
N PHE A 6 13.78 -21.50 -10.14
CA PHE A 6 13.07 -21.08 -11.35
C PHE A 6 13.55 -21.81 -12.63
N LYS A 7 14.33 -22.90 -12.48
CA LYS A 7 14.87 -23.70 -13.59
C LYS A 7 15.59 -22.82 -14.62
N ASP A 8 15.21 -22.91 -15.90
CA ASP A 8 15.83 -22.19 -17.01
C ASP A 8 15.09 -20.90 -17.40
N ILE A 9 14.13 -20.43 -16.56
CA ILE A 9 13.39 -19.21 -16.84
C ILE A 9 14.37 -18.03 -16.95
N GLN A 10 14.26 -17.31 -18.05
CA GLN A 10 15.06 -16.12 -18.32
C GLN A 10 14.36 -14.87 -17.79
N LYS A 11 15.12 -13.78 -17.69
CA LYS A 11 14.57 -12.47 -17.35
C LYS A 11 13.38 -12.12 -18.24
N ILE A 12 12.27 -11.74 -17.62
CA ILE A 12 11.00 -11.39 -18.26
C ILE A 12 11.20 -10.11 -19.08
N ARG A 13 10.68 -10.10 -20.31
CA ARG A 13 10.84 -8.99 -21.25
C ARG A 13 9.48 -8.49 -21.73
N PHE A 14 9.47 -7.26 -22.18
CA PHE A 14 8.37 -6.72 -22.98
C PHE A 14 8.39 -7.34 -24.38
N GLU A 15 7.26 -7.92 -24.79
CA GLU A 15 7.05 -8.51 -26.13
C GLU A 15 5.92 -7.83 -26.90
N GLY A 16 5.20 -6.90 -26.27
CA GLY A 16 4.10 -6.16 -26.88
C GLY A 16 2.72 -6.78 -26.67
N PRO A 17 1.66 -6.01 -26.98
CA PRO A 17 0.28 -6.33 -26.59
C PRO A 17 -0.28 -7.60 -27.23
N ASP A 18 0.26 -8.02 -28.37
CA ASP A 18 -0.19 -9.21 -29.11
C ASP A 18 0.50 -10.51 -28.64
N SER A 19 1.45 -10.44 -27.69
CA SER A 19 2.16 -11.64 -27.21
C SER A 19 1.26 -12.58 -26.42
N THR A 20 1.34 -13.86 -26.76
CA THR A 20 0.70 -14.97 -26.03
C THR A 20 1.64 -15.65 -25.04
N ASN A 21 2.90 -15.20 -24.91
CA ASN A 21 3.87 -15.76 -23.98
C ASN A 21 3.42 -15.45 -22.52
N PRO A 22 3.18 -16.45 -21.65
CA PRO A 22 2.79 -16.21 -20.27
C PRO A 22 3.92 -15.60 -19.42
N LEU A 23 5.17 -15.73 -19.87
CA LEU A 23 6.37 -15.22 -19.21
C LEU A 23 6.96 -14.01 -19.94
N ALA A 24 6.10 -13.10 -20.39
CA ALA A 24 6.46 -11.82 -20.99
C ALA A 24 5.45 -10.73 -20.62
N PHE A 25 5.93 -9.48 -20.57
CA PHE A 25 5.08 -8.31 -20.43
C PHE A 25 4.47 -7.91 -21.79
N ARG A 26 3.20 -7.52 -21.76
CA ARG A 26 2.42 -7.05 -22.91
C ARG A 26 2.23 -5.54 -22.91
N HIS A 27 2.25 -4.93 -21.73
CA HIS A 27 2.01 -3.50 -21.54
C HIS A 27 3.10 -2.82 -20.73
N TYR A 28 3.77 -3.55 -19.83
CA TYR A 28 4.89 -3.00 -19.06
C TYR A 28 6.21 -3.07 -19.86
N ASP A 29 6.59 -1.94 -20.46
CA ASP A 29 7.96 -1.68 -20.89
C ASP A 29 8.60 -0.72 -19.87
N PRO A 30 9.58 -1.16 -19.05
CA PRO A 30 10.18 -0.30 -18.03
C PRO A 30 10.83 0.96 -18.61
N ASN A 31 11.20 0.97 -19.89
CA ASN A 31 11.85 2.11 -20.55
C ASN A 31 10.90 3.03 -21.31
N GLU A 32 9.64 2.62 -21.50
CA GLU A 32 8.65 3.47 -22.15
C GLU A 32 8.45 4.76 -21.35
N VAL A 33 8.50 5.89 -22.04
CA VAL A 33 8.33 7.21 -21.43
C VAL A 33 6.87 7.61 -21.52
N VAL A 34 6.23 7.78 -20.37
CA VAL A 34 4.84 8.25 -20.23
C VAL A 34 4.89 9.58 -19.47
N MET A 35 4.27 10.65 -19.96
CA MET A 35 4.29 11.98 -19.33
C MET A 35 5.69 12.43 -18.86
N GLY A 36 6.73 12.13 -19.65
CA GLY A 36 8.11 12.55 -19.39
C GLY A 36 8.91 11.74 -18.34
N LYS A 37 8.37 10.64 -17.79
CA LYS A 37 9.13 9.70 -16.94
C LYS A 37 9.02 8.27 -17.46
N ARG A 38 10.01 7.43 -17.13
CA ARG A 38 9.97 6.00 -17.47
C ARG A 38 8.84 5.30 -16.71
N MET A 39 8.23 4.26 -17.27
CA MET A 39 7.20 3.49 -16.57
C MET A 39 7.67 2.92 -15.24
N GLU A 40 8.90 2.43 -15.18
CA GLU A 40 9.53 1.94 -13.95
C GLU A 40 9.55 3.01 -12.85
N GLU A 41 9.77 4.28 -13.22
CA GLU A 41 9.83 5.42 -12.29
C GLU A 41 8.44 5.90 -11.85
N HIS A 42 7.42 5.72 -12.69
CA HIS A 42 6.03 5.98 -12.32
C HIS A 42 5.47 4.91 -11.41
N LEU A 43 5.69 3.64 -11.74
CA LEU A 43 5.03 2.51 -11.08
C LEU A 43 5.78 2.09 -9.82
N ARG A 44 7.12 2.13 -9.85
CA ARG A 44 8.00 1.80 -8.73
C ARG A 44 7.55 0.50 -8.07
N PHE A 45 7.37 -0.53 -8.91
CA PHE A 45 6.83 -1.81 -8.46
C PHE A 45 7.69 -2.39 -7.33
N ALA A 46 7.02 -2.96 -6.34
CA ALA A 46 7.64 -3.73 -5.27
C ALA A 46 6.96 -5.09 -5.12
N VAL A 47 7.71 -6.06 -4.60
CA VAL A 47 7.19 -7.39 -4.26
C VAL A 47 7.05 -7.53 -2.75
N ALA A 48 5.87 -7.95 -2.31
CA ALA A 48 5.60 -8.33 -0.94
C ALA A 48 6.29 -9.65 -0.59
N TYR A 49 7.25 -9.60 0.34
CA TYR A 49 8.03 -10.78 0.71
C TYR A 49 7.17 -11.85 1.41
N TRP A 50 6.20 -11.44 2.25
CA TRP A 50 5.33 -12.37 3.00
C TRP A 50 4.50 -13.25 2.09
N HIS A 51 3.78 -12.67 1.13
CA HIS A 51 2.94 -13.45 0.22
C HIS A 51 3.72 -14.27 -0.78
N THR A 52 4.84 -13.75 -1.27
CA THR A 52 5.60 -14.39 -2.35
C THR A 52 6.44 -15.56 -1.82
N PHE A 53 7.03 -15.42 -0.62
CA PHE A 53 8.02 -16.38 -0.13
C PHE A 53 7.72 -16.99 1.25
N VAL A 54 6.72 -16.51 1.99
CA VAL A 54 6.46 -16.95 3.37
C VAL A 54 5.14 -17.67 3.53
N TRP A 55 4.06 -17.17 2.92
CA TRP A 55 2.74 -17.76 3.07
C TRP A 55 2.71 -19.21 2.53
N PRO A 56 2.39 -20.22 3.36
CA PRO A 56 2.49 -21.63 2.98
C PRO A 56 1.27 -22.14 2.21
N GLY A 57 0.36 -21.25 1.79
CA GLY A 57 -0.90 -21.60 1.14
C GLY A 57 -1.93 -22.23 2.08
N GLY A 58 -1.91 -21.86 3.37
CA GLY A 58 -2.92 -22.25 4.36
C GLY A 58 -4.10 -21.27 4.41
N ASP A 59 -5.25 -21.74 4.88
CA ASP A 59 -6.46 -20.96 5.13
C ASP A 59 -7.15 -21.47 6.43
N PRO A 60 -8.23 -20.83 6.91
CA PRO A 60 -8.90 -21.28 8.16
C PRO A 60 -9.45 -22.71 8.14
N PHE A 61 -9.52 -23.36 6.97
CA PHE A 61 -10.13 -24.67 6.76
C PHE A 61 -9.14 -25.73 6.25
N GLY A 62 -7.88 -25.37 6.00
CA GLY A 62 -6.87 -26.27 5.44
C GLY A 62 -5.44 -25.84 5.72
N GLY A 63 -4.57 -26.83 5.96
CA GLY A 63 -3.15 -26.61 6.19
C GLY A 63 -2.37 -26.20 4.93
N GLN A 64 -1.05 -26.15 5.10
CA GLN A 64 -0.04 -25.87 4.08
C GLN A 64 -0.26 -26.66 2.78
N THR A 65 -0.09 -25.98 1.65
CA THR A 65 -0.16 -26.57 0.31
C THR A 65 1.15 -26.42 -0.47
N PHE A 66 1.92 -25.38 -0.17
CA PHE A 66 3.19 -25.16 -0.84
C PHE A 66 4.28 -25.99 -0.15
N GLU A 67 5.14 -26.63 -0.95
CA GLU A 67 6.32 -27.36 -0.47
C GLU A 67 7.56 -26.63 -0.95
N ARG A 68 7.94 -25.55 -0.24
CA ARG A 68 9.11 -24.74 -0.57
C ARG A 68 10.31 -25.15 0.30
N PRO A 69 11.53 -25.25 -0.27
CA PRO A 69 12.70 -25.76 0.45
C PRO A 69 13.18 -24.84 1.58
N TRP A 70 12.65 -23.63 1.69
CA TRP A 70 13.01 -22.64 2.70
C TRP A 70 11.96 -22.45 3.81
N PHE A 71 10.94 -23.31 3.90
CA PHE A 71 9.93 -23.23 4.97
C PHE A 71 10.41 -23.75 6.34
N GLU A 72 11.65 -24.22 6.43
CA GLU A 72 12.29 -24.53 7.71
C GLU A 72 12.55 -23.23 8.51
N ASP A 73 12.31 -23.26 9.82
CA ASP A 73 12.60 -22.14 10.73
C ASP A 73 14.09 -22.12 11.12
N SER A 74 14.95 -21.75 10.17
CA SER A 74 16.39 -21.61 10.41
C SER A 74 17.01 -20.49 9.61
N MET A 75 18.14 -19.95 10.09
CA MET A 75 18.86 -18.89 9.39
C MET A 75 19.41 -19.36 8.03
N LYS A 76 19.69 -20.67 7.89
CA LYS A 76 20.08 -21.27 6.60
C LYS A 76 18.93 -21.18 5.60
N ALA A 77 17.73 -21.56 6.02
CA ALA A 77 16.53 -21.47 5.20
C ALA A 77 16.15 -20.01 4.88
N ALA A 78 16.30 -19.09 5.84
CA ALA A 78 16.13 -17.66 5.62
C ALA A 78 17.06 -17.11 4.52
N LYS A 79 18.35 -17.50 4.53
CA LYS A 79 19.30 -17.11 3.47
C LYS A 79 18.96 -17.74 2.12
N LEU A 80 18.54 -19.00 2.08
CA LEU A 80 18.04 -19.63 0.84
C LEU A 80 16.81 -18.90 0.29
N LYS A 81 15.86 -18.53 1.16
CA LYS A 81 14.68 -17.74 0.77
C LYS A 81 15.11 -16.39 0.18
N ALA A 82 16.11 -15.75 0.76
CA ALA A 82 16.69 -14.52 0.25
C ALA A 82 17.36 -14.71 -1.12
N ASP A 83 18.14 -15.78 -1.30
CA ASP A 83 18.71 -16.13 -2.61
C ASP A 83 17.64 -16.27 -3.69
N VAL A 84 16.56 -17.01 -3.39
CA VAL A 84 15.44 -17.22 -4.32
C VAL A 84 14.68 -15.91 -4.56
N ALA A 85 14.47 -15.10 -3.53
CA ALA A 85 13.78 -13.83 -3.64
C ALA A 85 14.52 -12.85 -4.55
N PHE A 86 15.84 -12.70 -4.38
CA PHE A 86 16.62 -11.80 -5.23
C PHE A 86 16.81 -12.34 -6.66
N GLU A 87 16.80 -13.66 -6.87
CA GLU A 87 16.69 -14.24 -8.22
C GLU A 87 15.33 -13.89 -8.85
N PHE A 88 14.23 -14.04 -8.09
CA PHE A 88 12.89 -13.66 -8.56
C PHE A 88 12.80 -12.16 -8.92
N PHE A 89 13.36 -11.28 -8.08
CA PHE A 89 13.35 -9.85 -8.35
C PHE A 89 14.11 -9.50 -9.64
N ASP A 90 15.27 -10.12 -9.87
CA ASP A 90 16.04 -9.92 -11.10
C ASP A 90 15.33 -10.49 -12.34
N LEU A 91 14.73 -11.68 -12.23
CA LEU A 91 13.95 -12.29 -13.30
C LEU A 91 12.77 -11.40 -13.69
N LEU A 92 12.02 -10.89 -12.71
CA LEU A 92 10.87 -10.01 -12.96
C LEU A 92 11.29 -8.60 -13.42
N GLY A 93 12.50 -8.17 -13.06
CA GLY A 93 12.97 -6.80 -13.31
C GLY A 93 12.29 -5.76 -12.42
N VAL A 94 11.94 -6.14 -11.19
CA VAL A 94 11.29 -5.25 -10.22
C VAL A 94 12.35 -4.44 -9.44
N PRO A 95 12.18 -3.11 -9.29
CA PRO A 95 13.18 -2.28 -8.62
C PRO A 95 13.14 -2.39 -7.08
N TYR A 96 12.02 -2.81 -6.50
CA TYR A 96 11.81 -2.78 -5.06
C TYR A 96 11.26 -4.09 -4.46
N TYR A 97 11.39 -4.24 -3.14
CA TYR A 97 10.68 -5.21 -2.31
C TYR A 97 10.25 -4.59 -0.99
N CYS A 98 9.34 -5.28 -0.29
CA CYS A 98 8.83 -4.92 1.04
C CYS A 98 8.89 -6.13 1.98
N PHE A 99 9.12 -5.94 3.29
CA PHE A 99 9.12 -7.08 4.24
C PHE A 99 8.71 -6.69 5.67
N HIS A 100 8.10 -7.64 6.39
CA HIS A 100 8.07 -7.62 7.86
C HIS A 100 9.29 -8.33 8.42
N ASP A 101 9.76 -7.90 9.59
CA ASP A 101 10.88 -8.56 10.27
C ASP A 101 10.71 -10.08 10.42
N ALA A 102 9.53 -10.56 10.84
CA ALA A 102 9.25 -11.98 11.01
C ALA A 102 9.29 -12.78 9.69
N ASP A 103 9.15 -12.11 8.54
CA ASP A 103 9.13 -12.77 7.24
C ASP A 103 10.52 -13.22 6.81
N VAL A 104 11.56 -12.53 7.29
CA VAL A 104 12.92 -12.67 6.76
C VAL A 104 13.85 -13.45 7.67
N ARG A 105 13.50 -13.67 8.93
CA ARG A 105 14.38 -14.33 9.93
C ARG A 105 13.60 -15.26 10.85
N PRO A 106 14.27 -16.25 11.46
CA PRO A 106 13.68 -17.10 12.50
C PRO A 106 13.36 -16.33 13.80
N GLU A 107 12.27 -16.70 14.50
CA GLU A 107 11.76 -15.93 15.65
C GLU A 107 12.77 -15.84 16.82
N GLY A 108 13.49 -16.92 17.09
CA GLY A 108 14.34 -17.04 18.28
C GLY A 108 13.52 -17.17 19.57
N LYS A 109 14.20 -17.28 20.73
CA LYS A 109 13.55 -17.48 22.04
C LYS A 109 13.40 -16.21 22.87
N THR A 110 14.19 -15.19 22.58
CA THR A 110 14.26 -13.94 23.35
C THR A 110 14.38 -12.74 22.41
N PHE A 111 14.12 -11.53 22.92
CA PHE A 111 14.36 -10.31 22.16
C PHE A 111 15.83 -10.14 21.75
N ALA A 112 16.79 -10.61 22.55
CA ALA A 112 18.19 -10.55 22.15
C ALA A 112 18.51 -11.48 20.97
N GLU A 113 17.88 -12.66 20.92
CA GLU A 113 18.03 -13.60 19.80
C GLU A 113 17.28 -13.12 18.55
N ASN A 114 16.04 -12.63 18.71
CA ASN A 114 15.23 -12.13 17.59
C ASN A 114 15.94 -10.98 16.85
N THR A 115 16.56 -10.07 17.61
CA THR A 115 17.27 -8.90 17.10
C THR A 115 18.58 -9.31 16.44
N ARG A 116 19.30 -10.30 16.99
CA ARG A 116 20.52 -10.84 16.37
C ARG A 116 20.20 -11.50 15.03
N ASN A 117 19.13 -12.28 14.96
CA ASN A 117 18.70 -12.94 13.73
C ASN A 117 18.29 -11.91 12.67
N LEU A 118 17.55 -10.87 13.05
CA LEU A 118 17.20 -9.77 12.15
C LEU A 118 18.45 -9.06 11.61
N ASN A 119 19.41 -8.72 12.47
CA ASN A 119 20.64 -8.06 12.04
C ASN A 119 21.44 -8.92 11.06
N GLU A 120 21.54 -10.24 11.31
CA GLU A 120 22.27 -11.17 10.43
C GLU A 120 21.63 -11.26 9.03
N ILE A 121 20.30 -11.39 8.94
CA ILE A 121 19.65 -11.45 7.62
C ILE A 121 19.69 -10.09 6.92
N VAL A 122 19.60 -8.99 7.66
CA VAL A 122 19.73 -7.64 7.10
C VAL A 122 21.11 -7.41 6.49
N ASP A 123 22.19 -7.88 7.13
CA ASP A 123 23.53 -7.87 6.52
C ASP A 123 23.58 -8.67 5.23
N TYR A 124 22.89 -9.82 5.19
CA TYR A 124 22.79 -10.64 4.00
C TYR A 124 22.03 -9.94 2.86
N PHE A 125 20.88 -9.30 3.18
CA PHE A 125 20.08 -8.55 2.23
C PHE A 125 20.86 -7.34 1.68
N ALA A 126 21.63 -6.64 2.53
CA ALA A 126 22.47 -5.53 2.08
C ALA A 126 23.49 -5.97 1.02
N GLY A 127 24.11 -7.14 1.19
CA GLY A 127 24.97 -7.75 0.17
C GLY A 127 24.21 -8.04 -1.14
N LYS A 128 23.00 -8.60 -1.05
CA LYS A 128 22.15 -8.86 -2.21
C LYS A 128 21.69 -7.60 -2.94
N GLN A 129 21.34 -6.54 -2.22
CA GLN A 129 21.01 -5.24 -2.81
C GLN A 129 22.22 -4.65 -3.55
N GLN A 130 23.44 -4.81 -3.02
CA GLN A 130 24.66 -4.38 -3.71
C GLN A 130 24.93 -5.19 -4.99
N GLU A 131 24.67 -6.50 -4.96
CA GLU A 131 24.86 -7.39 -6.13
C GLU A 131 23.85 -7.11 -7.26
N THR A 132 22.60 -6.81 -6.90
CA THR A 132 21.47 -6.79 -7.86
C THR A 132 20.98 -5.38 -8.20
N GLY A 133 21.23 -4.40 -7.34
CA GLY A 133 20.66 -3.05 -7.45
C GLY A 133 19.21 -2.92 -7.00
N VAL A 134 18.56 -4.02 -6.61
CA VAL A 134 17.20 -4.01 -6.03
C VAL A 134 17.21 -3.25 -4.70
N LYS A 135 16.16 -2.49 -4.40
CA LYS A 135 16.07 -1.61 -3.24
C LYS A 135 14.92 -1.99 -2.32
N LEU A 136 14.97 -1.51 -1.08
CA LEU A 136 13.87 -1.67 -0.14
C LEU A 136 12.89 -0.49 -0.33
N LEU A 137 11.62 -0.75 -0.65
CA LEU A 137 10.62 0.32 -0.67
C LEU A 137 10.25 0.68 0.76
N TRP A 138 9.96 -0.33 1.58
CA TRP A 138 9.73 -0.17 3.00
C TRP A 138 9.93 -1.46 3.80
N GLY A 139 10.30 -1.29 5.07
CA GLY A 139 10.22 -2.33 6.08
C GLY A 139 9.07 -2.06 7.04
N THR A 140 8.70 -3.07 7.81
CA THR A 140 7.66 -2.99 8.84
C THR A 140 7.89 -4.04 9.93
N ALA A 141 7.16 -3.96 11.04
CA ALA A 141 7.18 -4.94 12.13
C ALA A 141 5.94 -5.83 12.08
N ASN A 142 6.10 -7.16 12.15
CA ASN A 142 4.97 -8.07 12.33
C ASN A 142 4.54 -8.09 13.80
N LEU A 143 3.62 -7.19 14.15
CA LEU A 143 3.06 -7.05 15.49
C LEU A 143 1.70 -7.73 15.65
N PHE A 144 1.42 -8.77 14.87
CA PHE A 144 0.08 -9.36 14.81
C PHE A 144 0.04 -10.89 14.77
N SER A 145 1.13 -11.55 14.39
CA SER A 145 1.17 -13.02 14.24
C SER A 145 1.47 -13.74 15.55
N HIS A 146 2.45 -13.26 16.32
CA HIS A 146 2.81 -13.92 17.58
C HIS A 146 1.68 -13.77 18.61
N ARG A 147 1.35 -14.85 19.32
CA ARG A 147 0.27 -14.90 20.34
C ARG A 147 0.31 -13.83 21.44
N ARG A 148 1.46 -13.16 21.60
CA ARG A 148 1.63 -12.04 22.56
C ARG A 148 0.77 -10.84 22.15
N TYR A 149 0.51 -10.68 20.86
CA TYR A 149 -0.25 -9.58 20.28
C TYR A 149 -1.75 -9.89 20.12
N MET A 150 -2.25 -11.00 20.67
CA MET A 150 -3.65 -11.41 20.48
C MET A 150 -4.68 -10.38 20.98
N SER A 151 -4.25 -9.44 21.83
CA SER A 151 -5.07 -8.35 22.39
C SER A 151 -4.54 -6.96 22.02
N GLY A 152 -3.82 -6.84 20.90
CA GLY A 152 -3.21 -5.59 20.44
C GLY A 152 -1.70 -5.56 20.61
N ALA A 153 -1.05 -4.55 20.05
CA ALA A 153 0.38 -4.31 20.24
C ALA A 153 0.60 -2.96 20.90
N ALA A 154 0.45 -1.85 20.17
CA ALA A 154 0.39 -0.52 20.73
C ALA A 154 -0.92 -0.25 21.48
N THR A 155 -2.00 -0.96 21.15
CA THR A 155 -3.29 -0.86 21.85
C THR A 155 -3.46 -1.91 22.95
N ASN A 156 -2.42 -2.71 23.25
CA ASN A 156 -2.57 -3.80 24.19
C ASN A 156 -2.90 -3.30 25.62
N PRO A 157 -3.86 -3.93 26.33
CA PRO A 157 -4.13 -3.61 27.74
C PRO A 157 -2.95 -3.88 28.68
N ASP A 158 -1.99 -4.71 28.29
CA ASP A 158 -0.76 -5.00 29.02
C ASP A 158 0.39 -4.07 28.58
N PRO A 159 0.90 -3.21 29.47
CA PRO A 159 1.98 -2.27 29.14
C PRO A 159 3.31 -2.96 28.78
N ASP A 160 3.54 -4.21 29.20
CA ASP A 160 4.76 -4.93 28.83
C ASP A 160 4.72 -5.38 27.36
N VAL A 161 3.53 -5.68 26.83
CA VAL A 161 3.34 -5.96 25.40
C VAL A 161 3.55 -4.69 24.56
N PHE A 162 3.03 -3.54 25.02
CA PHE A 162 3.32 -2.24 24.42
C PHE A 162 4.83 -1.98 24.35
N ALA A 163 5.55 -2.19 25.45
CA ALA A 163 7.00 -1.98 25.50
C ALA A 163 7.75 -2.91 24.54
N PHE A 164 7.33 -4.18 24.44
CA PHE A 164 7.92 -5.13 23.50
C PHE A 164 7.65 -4.72 22.04
N ALA A 165 6.43 -4.29 21.72
CA ALA A 165 6.07 -3.79 20.38
C ALA A 165 6.93 -2.58 19.98
N ALA A 166 7.13 -1.62 20.90
CA ALA A 166 7.96 -0.46 20.67
C ALA A 166 9.43 -0.85 20.43
N ALA A 167 9.95 -1.82 21.19
CA ALA A 167 11.30 -2.34 21.01
C ALA A 167 11.47 -3.02 19.64
N THR A 168 10.48 -3.80 19.19
CA THR A 168 10.47 -4.41 17.85
C THR A 168 10.42 -3.36 16.74
N VAL A 169 9.54 -2.35 16.84
CA VAL A 169 9.48 -1.27 15.83
C VAL A 169 10.81 -0.54 15.72
N LYS A 170 11.44 -0.24 16.85
CA LYS A 170 12.79 0.36 16.88
C LYS A 170 13.79 -0.46 16.07
N THR A 171 13.89 -1.78 16.30
CA THR A 171 14.86 -2.63 15.58
C THR A 171 14.51 -2.79 14.10
N CYS A 172 13.22 -2.79 13.75
CA CYS A 172 12.76 -2.81 12.36
C CYS A 172 13.07 -1.50 11.62
N MET A 173 12.94 -0.36 12.29
CA MET A 173 13.35 0.93 11.73
C MET A 173 14.86 0.99 11.49
N ASP A 174 15.67 0.48 12.42
CA ASP A 174 17.13 0.39 12.22
C ASP A 174 17.48 -0.49 11.00
N ALA A 175 16.82 -1.65 10.86
CA ALA A 175 16.97 -2.53 9.72
C ALA A 175 16.56 -1.85 8.40
N THR A 176 15.44 -1.12 8.42
CA THR A 176 14.95 -0.35 7.27
C THR A 176 15.95 0.70 6.84
N VAL A 177 16.51 1.48 7.78
CA VAL A 177 17.55 2.47 7.50
C VAL A 177 18.81 1.80 6.93
N LYS A 178 19.24 0.68 7.51
CA LYS A 178 20.44 -0.05 7.07
C LYS A 178 20.33 -0.56 5.63
N LEU A 179 19.12 -0.94 5.20
CA LEU A 179 18.82 -1.40 3.84
C LEU A 179 18.43 -0.26 2.88
N GLY A 180 18.53 1.00 3.32
CA GLY A 180 18.17 2.16 2.51
C GLY A 180 16.68 2.23 2.15
N GLY A 181 15.81 1.74 3.03
CA GLY A 181 14.36 1.80 2.83
C GLY A 181 13.86 3.22 2.63
N GLU A 182 12.90 3.40 1.71
CA GLU A 182 12.36 4.72 1.39
C GLU A 182 11.14 5.11 2.25
N ASN A 183 10.51 4.14 2.92
CA ASN A 183 9.41 4.34 3.85
C ASN A 183 9.45 3.31 4.99
N TYR A 184 8.64 3.52 6.03
CA TYR A 184 8.38 2.55 7.10
C TYR A 184 6.88 2.47 7.35
N VAL A 185 6.31 1.27 7.28
CA VAL A 185 4.86 1.04 7.34
C VAL A 185 4.43 0.64 8.76
N LEU A 186 3.23 1.05 9.14
CA LEU A 186 2.50 0.64 10.34
C LEU A 186 1.11 0.17 9.90
N TRP A 187 0.93 -1.15 9.79
CA TRP A 187 -0.38 -1.77 9.61
C TRP A 187 -0.89 -2.31 10.94
N GLY A 188 -2.06 -1.83 11.37
CA GLY A 188 -2.64 -2.09 12.68
C GLY A 188 -3.34 -3.44 12.84
N GLY A 189 -2.78 -4.55 12.34
CA GLY A 189 -3.50 -5.84 12.26
C GLY A 189 -4.11 -6.35 13.58
N ARG A 190 -3.62 -5.92 14.75
CA ARG A 190 -4.27 -6.19 16.06
C ARG A 190 -4.68 -4.91 16.81
N GLU A 191 -4.48 -3.75 16.20
CA GLU A 191 -4.76 -2.43 16.78
C GLU A 191 -6.23 -2.10 16.57
N GLY A 192 -7.06 -2.74 17.38
CA GLY A 192 -8.51 -2.72 17.30
C GLY A 192 -9.10 -3.56 18.40
N TYR A 193 -10.35 -3.99 18.23
CA TYR A 193 -11.02 -4.81 19.25
C TYR A 193 -11.83 -5.95 18.64
N GLU A 194 -12.05 -7.00 19.45
CA GLU A 194 -13.03 -8.06 19.17
C GLU A 194 -14.38 -7.79 19.83
N THR A 195 -14.40 -7.17 21.02
CA THR A 195 -15.64 -6.82 21.73
C THR A 195 -15.49 -5.51 22.51
N LEU A 196 -16.51 -4.65 22.45
CA LEU A 196 -16.51 -3.41 23.23
C LEU A 196 -16.66 -3.64 24.74
N LEU A 197 -17.06 -4.83 25.17
CA LEU A 197 -17.31 -5.13 26.60
C LEU A 197 -16.04 -5.11 27.44
N ASN A 198 -14.86 -5.28 26.84
CA ASN A 198 -13.56 -5.27 27.52
C ASN A 198 -12.57 -4.26 26.92
N THR A 199 -13.04 -3.35 26.07
CA THR A 199 -12.21 -2.37 25.37
C THR A 199 -12.47 -0.97 25.90
N ASN A 200 -11.41 -0.29 26.32
CA ASN A 200 -11.45 1.13 26.61
C ASN A 200 -10.91 1.91 25.41
N LEU A 201 -11.81 2.27 24.48
CA LEU A 201 -11.46 2.92 23.21
C LEU A 201 -10.57 4.15 23.40
N LYS A 202 -10.88 5.02 24.38
CA LYS A 202 -10.10 6.23 24.61
C LYS A 202 -8.67 5.89 25.05
N GLN A 203 -8.52 4.95 25.97
CA GLN A 203 -7.21 4.52 26.44
C GLN A 203 -6.39 3.88 25.31
N GLU A 204 -6.98 3.02 24.49
CA GLU A 204 -6.29 2.37 23.37
C GLU A 204 -5.89 3.36 22.28
N LEU A 205 -6.75 4.31 21.92
CA LEU A 205 -6.42 5.38 20.96
C LEU A 205 -5.33 6.32 21.50
N ASP A 206 -5.38 6.70 22.78
CA ASP A 206 -4.34 7.54 23.39
C ASP A 206 -2.98 6.83 23.42
N GLN A 207 -2.96 5.51 23.64
CA GLN A 207 -1.75 4.68 23.56
C GLN A 207 -1.21 4.59 22.14
N LEU A 208 -2.08 4.31 21.15
CA LEU A 208 -1.70 4.25 19.75
C LEU A 208 -1.16 5.60 19.26
N GLY A 209 -1.83 6.71 19.62
CA GLY A 209 -1.36 8.07 19.34
C GLY A 209 0.02 8.35 19.94
N ARG A 210 0.26 7.93 21.18
CA ARG A 210 1.59 8.03 21.81
C ARG A 210 2.64 7.17 21.09
N PHE A 211 2.27 5.96 20.70
CA PHE A 211 3.15 5.01 20.02
C PHE A 211 3.62 5.56 18.67
N VAL A 212 2.70 6.05 17.82
CA VAL A 212 3.06 6.65 16.53
C VAL A 212 3.93 7.89 16.72
N ASN A 213 3.68 8.71 17.74
CA ASN A 213 4.58 9.81 18.12
C ASN A 213 6.00 9.30 18.47
N MET A 214 6.14 8.20 19.22
CA MET A 214 7.47 7.61 19.49
C MET A 214 8.19 7.17 18.21
N VAL A 215 7.46 6.60 17.24
CA VAL A 215 8.00 6.21 15.93
C VAL A 215 8.50 7.43 15.16
N VAL A 216 7.72 8.51 15.11
CA VAL A 216 8.11 9.78 14.46
C VAL A 216 9.30 10.43 15.17
N GLU A 217 9.28 10.50 16.51
CA GLU A 217 10.41 10.99 17.32
C GLU A 217 11.69 10.20 17.00
N TYR A 218 11.59 8.88 16.89
CA TYR A 218 12.73 8.03 16.58
C TYR A 218 13.21 8.22 15.14
N LYS A 219 12.30 8.31 14.16
CA LYS A 219 12.62 8.67 12.76
C LYS A 219 13.50 9.92 12.70
N HIS A 220 13.10 10.99 13.40
CA HIS A 220 13.87 12.23 13.44
C HIS A 220 15.22 12.06 14.15
N LYS A 221 15.22 11.34 15.28
CA LYS A 221 16.44 11.07 16.07
C LYS A 221 17.52 10.33 15.27
N ILE A 222 17.15 9.34 14.46
CA ILE A 222 18.10 8.58 13.64
C ILE A 222 18.34 9.20 12.26
N GLY A 223 17.68 10.32 11.95
CA GLY A 223 17.82 11.01 10.67
C GLY A 223 17.15 10.29 9.49
N PHE A 224 16.19 9.39 9.73
CA PHE A 224 15.46 8.70 8.68
C PHE A 224 14.64 9.69 7.85
N LYS A 225 14.87 9.71 6.53
CA LYS A 225 14.25 10.68 5.60
C LYS A 225 12.99 10.16 4.93
N GLY A 226 12.74 8.85 5.00
CA GLY A 226 11.57 8.22 4.41
C GLY A 226 10.26 8.59 5.10
N ALA A 227 9.14 8.32 4.44
CA ALA A 227 7.82 8.52 5.03
C ALA A 227 7.53 7.48 6.13
N ILE A 228 6.78 7.87 7.16
CA ILE A 228 6.05 6.91 8.01
C ILE A 228 4.67 6.76 7.39
N LEU A 229 4.25 5.52 7.16
CA LEU A 229 3.00 5.20 6.50
C LEU A 229 2.08 4.45 7.45
N ILE A 230 0.85 4.91 7.62
CA ILE A 230 -0.23 4.08 8.21
C ILE A 230 -0.99 3.43 7.06
N GLU A 231 -1.33 2.16 7.22
CA GLU A 231 -2.06 1.38 6.24
C GLU A 231 -3.48 1.10 6.72
N PRO A 232 -4.50 1.82 6.20
CA PRO A 232 -5.86 1.67 6.69
C PRO A 232 -6.45 0.30 6.35
N LYS A 233 -7.21 -0.27 7.28
CA LYS A 233 -8.06 -1.46 7.10
C LYS A 233 -9.22 -1.41 8.10
N PRO A 234 -10.45 -1.78 7.70
CA PRO A 234 -11.62 -1.66 8.56
C PRO A 234 -11.72 -2.72 9.67
N GLN A 235 -11.21 -3.92 9.40
CA GLN A 235 -11.36 -5.12 10.22
C GLN A 235 -10.46 -6.25 9.65
N GLU A 236 -10.55 -7.44 10.25
CA GLU A 236 -9.82 -8.65 9.87
C GLU A 236 -8.29 -8.52 10.13
N PRO A 237 -7.78 -9.13 11.22
CA PRO A 237 -8.44 -10.13 12.08
C PRO A 237 -9.29 -9.56 13.22
N THR A 238 -9.27 -8.25 13.48
CA THR A 238 -10.11 -7.63 14.51
C THR A 238 -11.57 -7.52 14.06
N LYS A 239 -12.52 -7.34 14.99
CA LYS A 239 -13.92 -7.03 14.65
C LYS A 239 -14.06 -5.58 14.18
N HIS A 240 -13.16 -4.71 14.59
CA HIS A 240 -13.03 -3.33 14.17
C HIS A 240 -11.58 -2.92 14.40
N GLN A 241 -10.91 -2.49 13.35
CA GLN A 241 -9.57 -1.93 13.39
C GLN A 241 -9.66 -0.39 13.44
N TYR A 242 -8.80 0.25 14.23
CA TYR A 242 -8.93 1.68 14.52
C TYR A 242 -8.61 2.58 13.34
N ASP A 243 -7.63 2.19 12.54
CA ASP A 243 -7.22 2.77 11.26
C ASP A 243 -8.17 2.34 10.13
N TYR A 244 -9.47 2.62 10.28
CA TYR A 244 -10.55 2.04 9.47
C TYR A 244 -10.48 2.38 7.97
N ASP A 245 -10.30 3.65 7.64
CA ASP A 245 -10.20 4.22 6.30
C ASP A 245 -9.39 5.53 6.32
N VAL A 246 -9.14 6.15 5.16
CA VAL A 246 -8.36 7.39 5.04
C VAL A 246 -8.93 8.52 5.90
N ALA A 247 -10.26 8.70 5.94
CA ALA A 247 -10.90 9.75 6.72
C ALA A 247 -10.70 9.56 8.23
N THR A 248 -10.87 8.32 8.69
CA THR A 248 -10.70 7.93 10.09
C THR A 248 -9.25 8.13 10.52
N VAL A 249 -8.30 7.69 9.69
CA VAL A 249 -6.88 7.91 9.97
C VAL A 249 -6.55 9.40 10.00
N TYR A 250 -7.07 10.22 9.08
CA TYR A 250 -6.85 11.67 9.14
C TYR A 250 -7.36 12.30 10.44
N GLY A 251 -8.55 11.90 10.91
CA GLY A 251 -9.10 12.35 12.19
C GLY A 251 -8.21 11.95 13.37
N PHE A 252 -7.69 10.73 13.37
CA PHE A 252 -6.72 10.24 14.34
C PHE A 252 -5.42 11.08 14.29
N LEU A 253 -4.82 11.24 13.11
CA LEU A 253 -3.59 12.01 12.94
C LEU A 253 -3.75 13.45 13.44
N LYS A 254 -4.87 14.11 13.13
CA LYS A 254 -5.20 15.46 13.63
C LYS A 254 -5.31 15.53 15.14
N SER A 255 -5.93 14.51 15.76
CA SER A 255 -6.13 14.46 17.20
C SER A 255 -4.80 14.34 17.98
N TYR A 256 -3.78 13.76 17.36
CA TYR A 256 -2.46 13.52 17.96
C TYR A 256 -1.32 14.33 17.34
N GLY A 257 -1.62 15.32 16.48
CA GLY A 257 -0.64 16.25 15.89
C GLY A 257 0.33 15.60 14.89
N LEU A 258 -0.09 14.57 14.17
CA LEU A 258 0.73 13.73 13.30
C LEU A 258 0.47 13.94 11.80
N GLU A 259 -0.50 14.79 11.42
CA GLU A 259 -0.97 14.93 10.03
C GLU A 259 0.10 15.43 9.05
N ASN A 260 1.16 16.05 9.55
CA ASN A 260 2.28 16.56 8.74
C ASN A 260 3.49 15.61 8.74
N GLU A 261 3.47 14.55 9.55
CA GLU A 261 4.58 13.62 9.76
C GLU A 261 4.33 12.23 9.16
N VAL A 262 3.06 11.86 9.05
CA VAL A 262 2.59 10.54 8.60
C VAL A 262 1.82 10.68 7.29
N LYS A 263 2.07 9.76 6.35
CA LYS A 263 1.33 9.58 5.11
C LYS A 263 0.62 8.22 5.14
N LEU A 264 -0.09 7.86 4.07
CA LEU A 264 -0.84 6.61 3.99
C LEU A 264 -0.25 5.66 2.96
N ASN A 265 -0.27 4.38 3.30
CA ASN A 265 -0.19 3.27 2.35
C ASN A 265 -1.61 2.79 2.11
N ILE A 266 -2.15 2.92 0.90
CA ILE A 266 -3.57 2.61 0.63
C ILE A 266 -3.64 1.32 -0.15
N GLU A 267 -4.35 0.33 0.39
CA GLU A 267 -4.57 -0.94 -0.26
C GLU A 267 -5.95 -1.00 -0.94
N GLN A 268 -6.00 -1.52 -2.18
CA GLN A 268 -7.26 -1.72 -2.89
C GLN A 268 -8.21 -2.66 -2.15
N GLY A 269 -7.70 -3.81 -1.67
CA GLY A 269 -8.48 -4.81 -0.94
C GLY A 269 -9.12 -4.23 0.33
N HIS A 270 -8.33 -3.49 1.11
CA HIS A 270 -8.79 -2.82 2.33
C HIS A 270 -9.84 -1.73 2.06
N ALA A 271 -9.64 -0.91 1.02
CA ALA A 271 -10.62 0.12 0.63
C ALA A 271 -11.99 -0.49 0.34
N ILE A 272 -12.02 -1.57 -0.46
CA ILE A 272 -13.26 -2.29 -0.80
C ILE A 272 -13.90 -2.91 0.44
N LEU A 273 -13.09 -3.50 1.34
CA LEU A 273 -13.59 -4.07 2.58
C LEU A 273 -14.23 -3.01 3.50
N ALA A 274 -13.78 -1.76 3.41
CA ALA A 274 -14.34 -0.62 4.15
C ALA A 274 -15.62 -0.06 3.50
N GLY A 275 -16.04 -0.59 2.35
CA GLY A 275 -17.19 -0.12 1.59
C GLY A 275 -16.87 1.03 0.63
N HIS A 276 -15.59 1.27 0.31
CA HIS A 276 -15.13 2.36 -0.55
C HIS A 276 -14.54 1.83 -1.86
N SER A 277 -14.68 2.60 -2.94
CA SER A 277 -13.87 2.37 -4.15
C SER A 277 -12.41 2.75 -3.89
N PHE A 278 -11.46 2.14 -4.59
CA PHE A 278 -10.04 2.43 -4.35
C PHE A 278 -9.66 3.86 -4.75
N GLU A 279 -10.20 4.37 -5.86
CA GLU A 279 -10.01 5.74 -6.31
C GLU A 279 -10.62 6.78 -5.36
N HIS A 280 -11.64 6.42 -4.57
CA HIS A 280 -12.15 7.28 -3.51
C HIS A 280 -11.09 7.54 -2.44
N GLU A 281 -10.50 6.48 -1.89
CA GLU A 281 -9.48 6.58 -0.85
C GLU A 281 -8.24 7.33 -1.36
N LEU A 282 -7.82 7.08 -2.61
CA LEU A 282 -6.72 7.81 -3.25
C LEU A 282 -7.06 9.30 -3.43
N SER A 283 -8.25 9.62 -3.95
CA SER A 283 -8.70 11.01 -4.14
C SER A 283 -8.78 11.75 -2.81
N LEU A 284 -9.28 11.10 -1.76
CA LEU A 284 -9.41 11.68 -0.43
C LEU A 284 -8.04 11.90 0.21
N ALA A 285 -7.13 10.93 0.12
CA ALA A 285 -5.77 11.07 0.63
C ALA A 285 -5.02 12.22 -0.06
N ASN A 286 -5.20 12.41 -1.37
CA ASN A 286 -4.68 13.57 -2.09
C ASN A 286 -5.28 14.88 -1.58
N ALA A 287 -6.61 14.94 -1.42
CA ALA A 287 -7.30 16.14 -0.93
C ALA A 287 -6.87 16.54 0.49
N LEU A 288 -6.51 15.57 1.32
CA LEU A 288 -6.03 15.76 2.70
C LEU A 288 -4.50 15.89 2.79
N GLY A 289 -3.78 15.78 1.67
CA GLY A 289 -2.32 15.85 1.63
C GLY A 289 -1.62 14.67 2.31
N LEU A 290 -2.27 13.51 2.41
CA LEU A 290 -1.77 12.32 3.10
C LEU A 290 -1.29 11.19 2.16
N PHE A 291 -1.45 11.31 0.85
CA PHE A 291 -1.04 10.26 -0.09
C PHE A 291 0.46 9.96 0.04
N GLY A 292 0.81 8.67 0.13
CA GLY A 292 2.18 8.18 0.32
C GLY A 292 2.56 7.06 -0.63
N SER A 293 1.94 5.89 -0.47
CA SER A 293 2.20 4.66 -1.23
C SER A 293 0.90 3.89 -1.47
N ILE A 294 0.95 2.85 -2.30
CA ILE A 294 -0.17 1.91 -2.45
C ILE A 294 0.26 0.46 -2.34
N ASP A 295 -0.66 -0.34 -1.81
CA ASP A 295 -0.65 -1.79 -1.97
C ASP A 295 -1.68 -2.18 -3.02
N MET A 296 -1.19 -2.91 -4.01
CA MET A 296 -1.87 -3.17 -5.25
C MET A 296 -2.25 -4.63 -5.33
N ASN A 297 -3.51 -4.88 -4.99
CA ASN A 297 -4.14 -6.19 -5.03
C ASN A 297 -5.61 -6.01 -5.41
N ARG A 298 -6.44 -7.01 -5.21
CA ARG A 298 -7.89 -6.89 -5.24
C ARG A 298 -8.51 -7.90 -4.31
N ASN A 299 -9.70 -7.55 -3.85
CA ASN A 299 -10.60 -8.48 -3.20
C ASN A 299 -11.71 -8.97 -4.13
N ASP A 300 -12.32 -10.07 -3.74
CA ASP A 300 -13.48 -10.61 -4.43
C ASP A 300 -14.74 -9.93 -3.89
N TYR A 301 -15.50 -9.26 -4.74
CA TYR A 301 -16.69 -8.50 -4.33
C TYR A 301 -17.80 -9.35 -3.68
N GLN A 302 -17.77 -10.67 -3.85
CA GLN A 302 -18.72 -11.59 -3.24
C GLN A 302 -18.20 -12.17 -1.90
N SER A 303 -16.94 -11.89 -1.57
CA SER A 303 -16.24 -12.42 -0.40
C SER A 303 -15.88 -11.28 0.56
N GLY A 304 -16.51 -11.24 1.73
CA GLY A 304 -16.31 -10.17 2.73
C GLY A 304 -15.04 -10.30 3.57
N TRP A 305 -13.94 -10.76 2.97
CA TRP A 305 -12.63 -10.92 3.61
C TRP A 305 -11.50 -10.68 2.61
N ASP A 306 -10.28 -10.58 3.13
CA ASP A 306 -9.08 -10.28 2.36
C ASP A 306 -8.57 -11.49 1.57
N THR A 307 -8.70 -11.40 0.25
CA THR A 307 -8.31 -12.46 -0.69
C THR A 307 -6.93 -12.24 -1.29
N ASP A 308 -6.40 -11.01 -1.23
CA ASP A 308 -5.07 -10.57 -1.67
C ASP A 308 -4.75 -11.07 -3.09
N GLN A 309 -5.66 -10.87 -4.04
CA GLN A 309 -5.43 -11.31 -5.42
C GLN A 309 -4.67 -10.23 -6.20
N PHE A 310 -3.87 -10.60 -7.21
CA PHE A 310 -3.25 -9.59 -8.10
C PHE A 310 -4.31 -8.75 -8.82
N PRO A 311 -4.09 -7.47 -9.15
CA PRO A 311 -5.08 -6.70 -9.91
C PRO A 311 -5.30 -7.31 -11.30
N ASN A 312 -6.55 -7.30 -11.79
CA ASN A 312 -6.90 -7.86 -13.11
C ASN A 312 -7.92 -7.03 -13.89
N ASN A 313 -8.32 -5.86 -13.38
CA ASN A 313 -9.31 -4.99 -13.98
C ASN A 313 -8.67 -3.65 -14.39
N VAL A 314 -8.38 -3.50 -15.69
CA VAL A 314 -7.72 -2.31 -16.25
C VAL A 314 -8.54 -1.03 -16.01
N PRO A 315 -9.87 -0.99 -16.22
CA PRO A 315 -10.69 0.16 -15.84
C PRO A 315 -10.50 0.65 -14.41
N GLU A 316 -10.47 -0.24 -13.41
CA GLU A 316 -10.22 0.13 -12.01
C GLU A 316 -8.81 0.71 -11.84
N MET A 317 -7.81 0.08 -12.47
CA MET A 317 -6.42 0.55 -12.44
C MET A 317 -6.27 1.93 -13.08
N ALA A 318 -6.99 2.21 -14.16
CA ALA A 318 -6.95 3.50 -14.84
C ALA A 318 -7.49 4.62 -13.95
N LEU A 319 -8.57 4.39 -13.20
CA LEU A 319 -9.09 5.36 -12.23
C LEU A 319 -8.15 5.54 -11.04
N ALA A 320 -7.59 4.45 -10.52
CA ALA A 320 -6.61 4.51 -9.44
C ALA A 320 -5.36 5.32 -9.83
N TYR A 321 -4.73 4.97 -10.96
CA TYR A 321 -3.56 5.70 -11.46
C TYR A 321 -3.89 7.12 -11.92
N TYR A 322 -5.13 7.40 -12.34
CA TYR A 322 -5.56 8.79 -12.59
C TYR A 322 -5.43 9.61 -11.31
N GLN A 323 -5.90 9.09 -10.16
CA GLN A 323 -5.75 9.79 -8.87
C GLN A 323 -4.30 9.88 -8.42
N VAL A 324 -3.49 8.83 -8.61
CA VAL A 324 -2.06 8.86 -8.30
C VAL A 324 -1.35 9.96 -9.11
N LEU A 325 -1.56 10.00 -10.42
CA LEU A 325 -0.93 10.99 -11.30
C LEU A 325 -1.48 12.41 -11.07
N ALA A 326 -2.79 12.56 -10.83
CA ALA A 326 -3.40 13.86 -10.50
C ALA A 326 -2.87 14.42 -9.16
N GLY A 327 -2.52 13.55 -8.22
CA GLY A 327 -1.83 13.89 -6.96
C GLY A 327 -0.33 14.19 -7.09
N GLY A 328 0.24 14.09 -8.30
CA GLY A 328 1.66 14.34 -8.57
C GLY A 328 2.55 13.10 -8.66
N GLY A 329 1.96 11.90 -8.55
CA GLY A 329 2.67 10.62 -8.54
C GLY A 329 3.33 10.30 -7.20
N PHE A 330 4.01 9.17 -7.12
CA PHE A 330 4.77 8.80 -5.93
C PHE A 330 6.01 9.69 -5.75
N THR A 331 6.34 9.97 -4.49
CA THR A 331 7.62 10.57 -4.09
C THR A 331 8.57 9.48 -3.57
N THR A 332 8.27 8.93 -2.40
CA THR A 332 9.03 7.82 -1.77
C THR A 332 8.28 6.49 -1.83
N GLY A 333 6.94 6.51 -1.94
CA GLY A 333 6.11 5.31 -2.09
C GLY A 333 6.23 4.64 -3.45
N GLY A 334 5.40 3.63 -3.70
CA GLY A 334 5.38 2.89 -4.97
C GLY A 334 4.17 1.97 -5.04
N THR A 335 4.19 1.05 -6.01
CA THR A 335 3.14 0.04 -6.19
C THR A 335 3.65 -1.30 -5.65
N ASN A 336 3.40 -1.60 -4.38
CA ASN A 336 3.74 -2.91 -3.82
C ASN A 336 2.63 -3.93 -4.15
N PHE A 337 3.00 -5.10 -4.65
CA PHE A 337 2.04 -6.19 -4.83
C PHE A 337 1.84 -6.93 -3.52
N ASP A 338 0.99 -6.38 -2.65
CA ASP A 338 0.45 -7.10 -1.50
C ASP A 338 -0.60 -8.14 -1.94
N ALA A 339 -0.12 -9.08 -2.76
CA ALA A 339 -0.94 -10.10 -3.40
C ALA A 339 -0.26 -11.46 -3.30
N LYS A 340 -1.07 -12.49 -3.08
CA LYS A 340 -0.63 -13.89 -3.00
C LYS A 340 -1.08 -14.71 -4.19
N LEU A 341 -0.35 -15.79 -4.46
CA LEU A 341 -0.84 -16.85 -5.32
C LEU A 341 -2.15 -17.43 -4.80
N ARG A 342 -2.88 -18.12 -5.66
CA ARG A 342 -4.01 -18.91 -5.18
C ARG A 342 -3.47 -20.18 -4.52
N ARG A 343 -4.22 -20.70 -3.55
CA ARG A 343 -3.86 -21.92 -2.80
C ARG A 343 -3.55 -23.13 -3.70
N GLN A 344 -4.07 -23.15 -4.93
CA GLN A 344 -3.89 -24.24 -5.90
C GLN A 344 -2.86 -23.92 -6.99
N SER A 345 -2.26 -22.74 -6.98
CA SER A 345 -1.18 -22.32 -7.89
C SER A 345 0.15 -22.61 -7.21
N LEU A 346 0.72 -23.78 -7.52
CA LEU A 346 1.80 -24.39 -6.76
C LEU A 346 3.16 -24.24 -7.46
N ASP A 347 3.17 -23.98 -8.76
CA ASP A 347 4.41 -24.03 -9.54
C ASP A 347 5.27 -22.78 -9.31
N ALA A 348 6.57 -22.91 -9.53
CA ALA A 348 7.48 -21.77 -9.38
C ALA A 348 7.15 -20.65 -10.39
N GLU A 349 6.69 -21.03 -11.59
CA GLU A 349 6.30 -20.08 -12.64
C GLU A 349 5.02 -19.31 -12.30
N ASP A 350 4.12 -19.86 -11.47
CA ASP A 350 2.90 -19.17 -11.05
C ASP A 350 3.25 -17.85 -10.33
N LEU A 351 4.35 -17.82 -9.56
CA LEU A 351 4.85 -16.60 -8.92
C LEU A 351 5.11 -15.49 -9.95
N LEU A 352 5.76 -15.85 -11.05
CA LEU A 352 6.07 -14.91 -12.13
C LEU A 352 4.79 -14.53 -12.89
N ILE A 353 3.96 -15.50 -13.25
CA ILE A 353 2.72 -15.26 -14.02
C ILE A 353 1.77 -14.33 -13.26
N GLY A 354 1.60 -14.53 -11.95
CA GLY A 354 0.76 -13.67 -11.11
C GLY A 354 1.24 -12.22 -11.12
N HIS A 355 2.54 -12.01 -10.91
CA HIS A 355 3.15 -10.68 -10.91
C HIS A 355 3.13 -10.05 -12.30
N ILE A 356 3.43 -10.79 -13.37
CA ILE A 356 3.39 -10.29 -14.76
C ILE A 356 1.99 -9.78 -15.08
N GLY A 357 0.95 -10.55 -14.76
CA GLY A 357 -0.44 -10.13 -14.95
C GLY A 357 -0.77 -8.85 -14.19
N GLY A 358 -0.36 -8.76 -12.92
CA GLY A 358 -0.56 -7.56 -12.11
C GLY A 358 0.17 -6.34 -12.68
N MET A 359 1.45 -6.49 -13.03
CA MET A 359 2.28 -5.43 -13.61
C MET A 359 1.75 -4.94 -14.95
N ASP A 360 1.31 -5.83 -15.84
CA ASP A 360 0.70 -5.46 -17.13
C ASP A 360 -0.64 -4.74 -16.93
N CYS A 361 -1.47 -5.20 -15.98
CA CYS A 361 -2.74 -4.55 -15.64
C CYS A 361 -2.49 -3.10 -15.18
N CYS A 362 -1.54 -2.92 -14.26
CA CYS A 362 -1.13 -1.62 -13.75
C CYS A 362 -0.50 -0.73 -14.84
N ALA A 363 0.40 -1.26 -15.67
CA ALA A 363 1.04 -0.51 -16.75
C ALA A 363 0.01 -0.04 -17.79
N ARG A 364 -0.96 -0.87 -18.15
CA ARG A 364 -2.06 -0.47 -19.03
C ARG A 364 -2.96 0.59 -18.39
N GLY A 365 -3.29 0.43 -17.10
CA GLY A 365 -4.02 1.42 -16.32
C GLY A 365 -3.29 2.78 -16.29
N LEU A 366 -1.98 2.78 -16.07
CA LEU A 366 -1.14 3.98 -16.11
C LEU A 366 -1.19 4.69 -17.47
N LYS A 367 -1.07 3.95 -18.59
CA LYS A 367 -1.17 4.54 -19.95
C LYS A 367 -2.53 5.22 -20.16
N ALA A 368 -3.61 4.55 -19.77
CA ALA A 368 -4.96 5.10 -19.86
C ALA A 368 -5.12 6.35 -18.99
N ALA A 369 -4.68 6.30 -17.74
CA ALA A 369 -4.69 7.41 -16.79
C ALA A 369 -3.92 8.64 -17.31
N ALA A 370 -2.70 8.41 -17.80
CA ALA A 370 -1.85 9.46 -18.37
C ALA A 370 -2.54 10.15 -19.55
N LYS A 371 -3.11 9.37 -20.46
CA LYS A 371 -3.83 9.92 -21.61
C LYS A 371 -5.07 10.71 -21.20
N MET A 372 -5.82 10.24 -20.19
CA MET A 372 -6.95 11.00 -19.63
C MET A 372 -6.52 12.34 -19.02
N ILE A 373 -5.35 12.41 -18.38
CA ILE A 373 -4.80 13.66 -17.82
C ILE A 373 -4.36 14.61 -18.93
N GLU A 374 -3.60 14.13 -19.92
CA GLU A 374 -3.13 14.93 -21.06
C GLU A 374 -4.30 15.56 -21.83
N ASP A 375 -5.36 14.79 -22.03
CA ASP A 375 -6.58 15.24 -22.73
C ASP A 375 -7.50 16.11 -21.86
N LYS A 376 -7.20 16.27 -20.57
CA LYS A 376 -8.09 16.85 -19.56
C LYS A 376 -9.48 16.21 -19.59
N ALA A 377 -9.54 14.91 -19.84
CA ALA A 377 -10.77 14.17 -20.12
C ALA A 377 -11.77 14.23 -18.96
N LEU A 378 -11.26 14.26 -17.72
CA LEU A 378 -12.05 14.36 -16.50
C LEU A 378 -11.86 15.71 -15.79
N SER A 379 -10.64 16.27 -15.80
CA SER A 379 -10.36 17.57 -15.17
C SER A 379 -11.03 18.75 -15.87
N GLY A 380 -11.15 18.73 -17.20
CA GLY A 380 -11.83 19.79 -17.94
C GLY A 380 -13.31 19.94 -17.55
N PRO A 381 -14.14 18.88 -17.68
CA PRO A 381 -15.52 18.91 -17.20
C PRO A 381 -15.66 19.25 -15.72
N LEU A 382 -14.70 18.82 -14.88
CA LEU A 382 -14.69 19.15 -13.46
C LEU A 382 -14.45 20.66 -13.23
N ASP A 383 -13.44 21.24 -13.88
CA ASP A 383 -13.15 22.68 -13.80
C ASP A 383 -14.36 23.51 -14.23
N GLU A 384 -15.02 23.13 -15.33
CA GLU A 384 -16.25 23.78 -15.80
C GLU A 384 -17.38 23.70 -14.78
N ARG A 385 -17.54 22.53 -14.13
CA ARG A 385 -18.58 22.31 -13.11
C ARG A 385 -18.38 23.22 -11.90
N TYR A 386 -17.15 23.52 -11.52
CA TYR A 386 -16.81 24.32 -10.33
C TYR A 386 -16.42 25.79 -10.64
N ALA A 387 -16.38 26.19 -11.91
CA ALA A 387 -15.91 27.52 -12.36
C ALA A 387 -16.56 28.72 -11.64
N GLY A 388 -17.82 28.57 -11.18
CA GLY A 388 -18.52 29.60 -10.41
C GLY A 388 -17.79 30.00 -9.11
N TRP A 389 -17.13 29.05 -8.45
CA TRP A 389 -16.38 29.29 -7.22
C TRP A 389 -15.06 30.04 -7.45
N SER A 390 -14.52 30.01 -8.68
CA SER A 390 -13.31 30.73 -9.05
C SER A 390 -13.56 32.22 -9.35
N THR A 391 -14.82 32.62 -9.50
CA THR A 391 -15.20 34.03 -9.69
C THR A 391 -14.92 34.86 -8.43
N GLU A 392 -14.80 36.18 -8.57
CA GLU A 392 -14.65 37.07 -7.42
C GLU A 392 -15.83 36.92 -6.43
N GLU A 393 -17.05 36.91 -6.96
CA GLU A 393 -18.27 36.74 -6.16
C GLU A 393 -18.36 35.36 -5.51
N GLY A 394 -18.05 34.29 -6.24
CA GLY A 394 -18.00 32.93 -5.69
C GLY A 394 -17.02 32.81 -4.51
N ARG A 395 -15.85 33.44 -4.63
CA ARG A 395 -14.87 33.48 -3.53
C ARG A 395 -15.36 34.29 -2.34
N LYS A 396 -15.89 35.50 -2.56
CA LYS A 396 -16.46 36.33 -1.48
C LYS A 396 -17.52 35.59 -0.67
N ARG A 397 -18.42 34.87 -1.36
CA ARG A 397 -19.48 34.06 -0.74
C ARG A 397 -18.91 33.00 0.21
N LEU A 398 -17.79 32.38 -0.16
CA LEU A 398 -17.19 31.31 0.63
C LEU A 398 -16.34 31.85 1.79
N THR A 399 -15.61 32.95 1.59
CA THR A 399 -14.55 33.38 2.53
C THR A 399 -14.94 34.55 3.43
N SER A 400 -15.96 35.34 3.06
CA SER A 400 -16.14 36.67 3.64
C SER A 400 -17.59 37.04 3.91
N MET A 401 -18.56 36.40 3.26
CA MET A 401 -19.97 36.61 3.55
C MET A 401 -20.42 35.73 4.71
N SER A 402 -21.14 36.32 5.65
CA SER A 402 -21.86 35.61 6.69
C SER A 402 -23.09 34.89 6.12
N LEU A 403 -23.72 34.07 6.96
CA LEU A 403 -25.00 33.46 6.63
C LEU A 403 -26.07 34.54 6.38
N GLU A 404 -26.04 35.62 7.17
CA GLU A 404 -26.93 36.78 7.05
C GLU A 404 -26.70 37.54 5.74
N ASP A 405 -25.44 37.79 5.36
CA ASP A 405 -25.10 38.47 4.10
C ASP A 405 -25.58 37.66 2.89
N LEU A 406 -25.45 36.33 2.94
CA LEU A 406 -25.92 35.44 1.88
C LEU A 406 -27.46 35.42 1.78
N ALA A 407 -28.15 35.39 2.92
CA ALA A 407 -29.61 35.46 2.95
C ALA A 407 -30.11 36.80 2.37
N ALA A 408 -29.56 37.92 2.82
CA ALA A 408 -29.89 39.24 2.30
C ALA A 408 -29.57 39.38 0.80
N HIS A 409 -28.46 38.81 0.33
CA HIS A 409 -28.11 38.79 -1.10
C HIS A 409 -29.17 38.04 -1.92
N VAL A 410 -29.61 36.87 -1.45
CA VAL A 410 -30.65 36.07 -2.11
C VAL A 410 -31.96 36.85 -2.19
N GLU A 411 -32.39 37.46 -1.09
CA GLU A 411 -33.63 38.27 -1.03
C GLU A 411 -33.57 39.51 -1.94
N ALA A 412 -32.46 40.25 -1.90
CA ALA A 412 -32.31 41.48 -2.66
C ALA A 412 -32.21 41.25 -4.18
N THR A 413 -31.74 40.08 -4.60
CA THR A 413 -31.55 39.74 -6.02
C THR A 413 -32.59 38.78 -6.58
N ASP A 414 -33.54 38.32 -5.76
CA ASP A 414 -34.48 37.24 -6.09
C ASP A 414 -33.76 36.01 -6.68
N LEU A 415 -32.62 35.64 -6.07
CA LEU A 415 -31.74 34.60 -6.60
C LEU A 415 -32.42 33.22 -6.48
N ASN A 416 -32.86 32.69 -7.62
CA ASN A 416 -33.53 31.39 -7.71
C ASN A 416 -32.77 30.43 -8.66
N PRO A 417 -31.74 29.71 -8.17
CA PRO A 417 -30.89 28.87 -9.02
C PRO A 417 -31.62 27.62 -9.50
N THR A 418 -31.38 27.22 -10.76
CA THR A 418 -31.91 25.98 -11.34
C THR A 418 -30.87 24.85 -11.31
N PRO A 419 -31.29 23.57 -11.22
CA PRO A 419 -30.37 22.43 -11.31
C PRO A 419 -29.54 22.42 -12.60
N ARG A 420 -28.31 21.92 -12.52
CA ARG A 420 -27.42 21.66 -13.67
C ARG A 420 -27.12 20.16 -13.72
N SER A 421 -27.17 19.57 -14.92
CA SER A 421 -26.86 18.14 -15.11
C SER A 421 -25.42 17.82 -14.71
N GLY A 422 -25.22 16.73 -13.96
CA GLY A 422 -23.90 16.23 -13.58
C GLY A 422 -23.19 15.41 -14.66
N ARG A 423 -23.89 14.98 -15.72
CA ARG A 423 -23.35 14.24 -16.87
C ARG A 423 -22.60 12.95 -16.51
N GLN A 424 -23.04 12.23 -15.47
CA GLN A 424 -22.34 11.05 -14.96
C GLN A 424 -22.13 9.97 -16.05
N GLU A 425 -23.18 9.57 -16.75
CA GLU A 425 -23.11 8.49 -17.75
C GLU A 425 -22.20 8.90 -18.93
N TYR A 426 -22.12 10.19 -19.23
CA TYR A 426 -21.17 10.70 -20.22
C TYR A 426 -19.73 10.54 -19.73
N LEU A 427 -19.44 10.90 -18.48
CA LEU A 427 -18.09 10.80 -17.90
C LEU A 427 -17.64 9.33 -17.77
N GLU A 428 -18.52 8.42 -17.38
CA GLU A 428 -18.23 6.98 -17.36
C GLU A 428 -17.91 6.45 -18.78
N ASN A 429 -18.67 6.88 -19.79
CA ASN A 429 -18.37 6.56 -21.19
C ASN A 429 -17.08 7.23 -21.69
N VAL A 430 -16.69 8.38 -21.15
CA VAL A 430 -15.39 9.00 -21.44
C VAL A 430 -14.28 8.05 -20.99
N VAL A 431 -14.32 7.56 -19.74
CA VAL A 431 -13.32 6.62 -19.19
C VAL A 431 -13.22 5.34 -20.04
N ASN A 432 -14.37 4.75 -20.40
CA ASN A 432 -14.42 3.52 -21.22
C ASN A 432 -13.72 3.63 -22.58
N ARG A 433 -13.48 4.83 -23.11
CA ARG A 433 -12.75 5.02 -24.38
C ARG A 433 -11.23 4.94 -24.25
N TYR A 434 -10.69 5.03 -23.03
CA TYR A 434 -9.25 5.03 -22.79
C TYR A 434 -8.69 3.66 -22.39
N VAL A 435 -9.56 2.71 -22.03
CA VAL A 435 -9.18 1.45 -21.36
C VAL A 435 -9.18 0.25 -22.26
#